data_AF-A0A923B9R1-F1
#
_entry.id   AF-A0A923B9R1-F1
#
_cell.length_a   1.000
_cell.length_b   1.000
_cell.length_c   1.000
_cell.angle_alpha   90.00
_cell.angle_beta   90.00
_cell.angle_gamma   90.00
#
_symmetry.space_group_name_H-M   'P 1'
#
loop_
_entity.id
_entity.type
_entity.pdbx_description
1 polymer ?
#
loop_
_entity_poly.entity_id
_entity_poly.type
_entity_poly.pdbx_seq_one_letter_code
_entity_poly.pdbx_strand_id
1 'polypeptide(L)'
;ERTKTWDVLHKYGHDYKIVFVGDAAMSPYEVTHPGGSVEHMNEEAGAVWLQRVANTYPATVWLNPVPEKQWGYSQSTKMIKQLVNDRMYPLTLDGLDDAMRELSRKHGA
;
A
#
# COMPACT_ATOMS: atom_id res chain seq x y z
N GLU A 1 5.13 -19.18 10.49
CA GLU A 1 6.49 -18.75 10.12
C GLU A 1 6.46 -17.24 9.84
N ARG A 2 7.50 -16.47 10.21
CA ARG A 2 7.58 -15.02 9.93
C ARG A 2 8.74 -14.77 8.96
N THR A 3 8.48 -14.03 7.89
CA THR A 3 9.49 -13.59 6.91
C THR A 3 9.78 -12.12 7.14
N LYS A 4 11.04 -11.70 7.13
CA LYS A 4 11.38 -10.27 7.24
C LYS A 4 10.99 -9.56 5.95
N THR A 5 10.40 -8.37 6.05
CA THR A 5 10.00 -7.57 4.89
C THR A 5 11.18 -7.27 3.95
N TRP A 6 12.37 -7.03 4.52
CA TRP A 6 13.61 -6.87 3.73
C TRP A 6 13.92 -8.07 2.84
N ASP A 7 13.71 -9.29 3.32
CA ASP A 7 13.98 -10.50 2.54
C ASP A 7 13.02 -10.58 1.36
N VAL A 8 11.77 -10.14 1.53
CA VAL A 8 10.78 -10.05 0.44
C VAL A 8 11.21 -8.99 -0.59
N LEU A 9 11.64 -7.80 -0.14
CA LEU A 9 12.09 -6.71 -1.03
C LEU A 9 13.33 -7.10 -1.88
N HIS A 10 14.20 -7.97 -1.37
CA HIS A 10 15.41 -8.40 -2.08
C HIS A 10 15.24 -9.70 -2.89
N LYS A 11 14.13 -10.42 -2.71
CA LYS A 11 13.93 -11.74 -3.33
C LYS A 11 13.34 -11.64 -4.74
N TYR A 12 12.47 -10.68 -5.00
CA TYR A 12 11.72 -10.58 -6.25
C TYR A 12 12.21 -9.41 -7.10
N GLY A 13 12.12 -9.56 -8.43
CA GLY A 13 12.49 -8.50 -9.37
C GLY A 13 11.53 -7.31 -9.29
N HIS A 14 12.01 -6.14 -9.73
CA HIS A 14 11.22 -4.90 -9.77
C HIS A 14 9.99 -4.98 -10.69
N ASP A 15 9.89 -6.00 -11.53
CA ASP A 15 8.77 -6.28 -12.44
C ASP A 15 7.59 -6.98 -11.73
N TYR A 16 7.76 -7.39 -10.48
CA TYR A 16 6.67 -7.95 -9.68
C TYR A 16 5.56 -6.92 -9.45
N LYS A 17 4.34 -7.45 -9.38
CA LYS A 17 3.11 -6.69 -9.16
C LYS A 17 2.65 -6.89 -7.72
N ILE A 18 2.41 -5.79 -7.02
CA ILE A 18 1.94 -5.80 -5.63
C ILE A 18 0.50 -5.33 -5.59
N VAL A 19 -0.34 -6.11 -4.91
CA VAL A 19 -1.73 -5.76 -4.63
C VAL A 19 -1.92 -5.81 -3.12
N PHE A 20 -2.10 -4.64 -2.51
CA PHE A 20 -2.59 -4.56 -1.14
C PHE A 20 -4.11 -4.65 -1.14
N VAL A 21 -4.68 -5.25 -0.10
CA VAL A 21 -6.13 -5.34 0.09
C VAL A 21 -6.45 -4.98 1.54
N GLY A 22 -7.25 -3.95 1.76
CA GLY A 22 -7.63 -3.50 3.11
C GLY A 22 -8.28 -2.12 3.11
N ASP A 23 -8.95 -1.76 4.21
CA ASP A 23 -9.69 -0.49 4.34
C ASP A 23 -8.79 0.76 4.45
N ALA A 24 -7.49 0.56 4.63
CA ALA A 24 -6.49 1.60 4.87
C ALA A 24 -6.85 2.53 6.05
N ALA A 25 -7.71 2.07 6.96
CA ALA A 25 -8.17 2.82 8.12
C ALA A 25 -7.47 2.30 9.37
N MET A 26 -6.68 3.17 9.98
CA MET A 26 -5.92 2.91 11.22
C MET A 26 -5.58 4.22 11.90
N SER A 27 -4.98 4.15 13.09
CA SER A 27 -4.43 5.36 13.71
C SER A 27 -3.35 5.96 12.81
N PRO A 28 -3.35 7.29 12.55
CA PRO A 28 -2.28 7.92 11.78
C PRO A 28 -0.88 7.68 12.35
N TYR A 29 -0.77 7.42 13.66
CA TYR A 29 0.49 7.10 14.33
C TYR A 29 1.09 5.77 13.87
N GLU A 30 0.27 4.77 13.54
CA GLU A 30 0.71 3.48 12.98
C GLU A 30 1.44 3.67 11.64
N VAL A 31 1.05 4.71 10.89
CA VAL A 31 1.65 5.04 9.59
C VAL A 31 2.87 5.95 9.77
N THR A 32 2.83 6.91 10.68
CA THR A 32 3.79 8.03 10.72
C THR A 32 4.95 7.87 11.70
N HIS A 33 4.83 7.03 12.74
CA HIS A 33 5.81 7.00 13.83
C HIS A 33 6.52 5.63 13.97
N PRO A 34 7.83 5.63 14.26
CA PRO A 34 8.48 4.50 14.92
C PRO A 34 7.77 4.15 16.22
N GLY A 35 7.64 2.87 16.52
CA GLY A 35 6.88 2.36 17.67
C GLY A 35 5.36 2.57 17.58
N GLY A 36 4.84 3.07 16.45
CA GLY A 36 3.41 3.30 16.25
C GLY A 36 2.59 2.04 16.02
N SER A 37 3.22 0.89 15.74
CA SER A 37 2.52 -0.37 15.54
C SER A 37 1.85 -0.86 16.84
N VAL A 38 0.61 -1.35 16.72
CA VAL A 38 -0.20 -1.83 17.85
C VAL A 38 0.31 -3.17 18.40
N GLU A 39 0.95 -3.98 17.55
CA GLU A 39 1.32 -5.36 17.91
C GLU A 39 2.77 -5.51 18.39
N HIS A 40 3.66 -4.60 18.00
CA HIS A 40 5.09 -4.67 18.33
C HIS A 40 5.77 -3.32 18.15
N MET A 41 6.95 -3.15 18.73
CA MET A 41 7.76 -1.96 18.53
C MET A 41 8.47 -2.04 17.16
N ASN A 42 8.05 -1.19 16.21
CA ASN A 42 8.70 -1.03 14.91
C ASN A 42 9.79 0.06 14.97
N GLU A 43 10.99 -0.23 14.48
CA GLU A 43 12.09 0.75 14.46
C GLU A 43 11.87 1.90 13.46
N GLU A 44 11.07 1.66 12.42
CA GLU A 44 10.79 2.62 11.36
C GLU A 44 9.29 2.72 11.11
N ALA A 45 8.80 3.91 10.77
CA ALA A 45 7.39 4.18 10.53
C ALA A 45 6.81 3.34 9.38
N GLY A 46 5.51 3.00 9.47
CA GLY A 46 4.81 2.23 8.43
C GLY A 46 4.89 2.87 7.04
N ALA A 47 4.86 4.21 6.96
CA ALA A 47 5.02 4.97 5.73
C ALA A 47 6.34 4.67 5.02
N VAL A 48 7.44 4.49 5.76
CA VAL A 48 8.76 4.19 5.19
C VAL A 48 8.72 2.84 4.47
N TRP A 49 8.08 1.84 5.09
CA TRP A 49 7.94 0.51 4.50
C TRP A 49 7.04 0.50 3.27
N LEU A 50 5.90 1.19 3.32
CA LEU A 50 5.01 1.32 2.16
C LEU A 50 5.71 2.03 0.99
N GLN A 51 6.44 3.11 1.27
CA GLN A 51 7.21 3.80 0.25
C GLN A 51 8.30 2.91 -0.35
N ARG A 52 8.99 2.11 0.48
CA ARG A 52 9.97 1.13 -0.02
C ARG A 52 9.33 0.11 -0.96
N VAL A 53 8.17 -0.43 -0.61
CA VAL A 53 7.44 -1.36 -1.48
C VAL A 53 7.04 -0.68 -2.78
N ALA A 54 6.41 0.49 -2.72
CA ALA A 54 5.96 1.22 -3.90
C ALA A 54 7.11 1.64 -4.83
N ASN A 55 8.29 1.94 -4.27
CA ASN A 55 9.49 2.27 -5.04
C ASN A 55 10.17 1.01 -5.62
N THR A 56 10.20 -0.09 -4.85
CA THR A 56 10.83 -1.35 -5.30
C THR A 56 9.97 -2.04 -6.35
N TYR A 57 8.64 -1.98 -6.22
CA TYR A 57 7.70 -2.57 -7.16
C TYR A 57 6.80 -1.47 -7.73
N PRO A 58 7.22 -0.79 -8.81
CA PRO A 58 6.46 0.31 -9.37
C PRO A 58 5.02 -0.07 -9.73
N ALA A 59 4.75 -1.33 -10.09
CA ALA A 59 3.41 -1.88 -10.25
C ALA A 59 2.77 -2.25 -8.90
N THR A 60 2.55 -1.25 -8.04
CA THR A 60 1.87 -1.40 -6.75
C THR A 60 0.50 -0.70 -6.78
N VAL A 61 -0.54 -1.43 -6.40
CA VAL A 61 -1.91 -0.92 -6.21
C VAL A 61 -2.47 -1.31 -4.84
N TRP A 62 -3.49 -0.58 -4.39
CA TRP A 62 -4.24 -0.89 -3.18
C TRP A 62 -5.73 -1.03 -3.50
N LEU A 63 -6.34 -2.13 -3.10
CA LEU A 63 -7.78 -2.36 -3.23
C LEU A 63 -8.46 -2.11 -1.88
N ASN A 64 -9.39 -1.15 -1.84
CA ASN A 64 -10.04 -0.71 -0.63
C ASN A 64 -11.54 -1.11 -0.62
N PRO A 65 -12.01 -1.93 0.34
CA PRO A 65 -13.41 -2.33 0.44
C PRO A 65 -14.34 -1.23 0.94
N VAL A 66 -13.82 -0.16 1.53
CA VAL A 66 -14.61 1.01 1.94
C VAL A 66 -15.06 1.77 0.69
N PRO A 67 -16.34 2.18 0.59
CA PRO A 67 -16.81 2.98 -0.54
C PRO A 67 -15.97 4.25 -0.73
N GLU A 68 -15.51 4.52 -1.95
CA GLU A 68 -14.57 5.61 -2.26
C GLU A 68 -15.02 6.98 -1.74
N LYS A 69 -16.34 7.25 -1.77
CA LYS A 69 -16.94 8.48 -1.21
C LYS A 69 -16.61 8.72 0.26
N GLN A 70 -16.26 7.67 1.01
CA GLN A 70 -15.94 7.72 2.44
C GLN A 70 -14.44 7.84 2.72
N TRP A 71 -13.56 7.66 1.74
CA TRP A 71 -12.10 7.73 1.95
C TRP A 71 -11.65 9.09 2.49
N GLY A 72 -12.44 10.14 2.21
CA GLY A 72 -12.23 11.49 2.74
C GLY A 72 -12.35 11.60 4.27
N TYR A 73 -12.97 10.64 4.95
CA TYR A 73 -13.22 10.68 6.40
C TYR A 73 -12.07 10.14 7.24
N SER A 74 -11.23 9.29 6.66
CA SER A 74 -10.07 8.70 7.35
C SER A 74 -8.78 9.38 6.91
N GLN A 75 -8.03 9.93 7.87
CA GLN A 75 -6.73 10.56 7.60
C GLN A 75 -5.72 9.54 7.09
N SER A 76 -5.63 8.37 7.73
CA SER A 76 -4.75 7.29 7.29
C SER A 76 -5.11 6.80 5.89
N THR A 77 -6.39 6.69 5.54
CA THR A 77 -6.80 6.29 4.18
C THR A 77 -6.28 7.27 3.12
N LYS A 78 -6.31 8.58 3.39
CA LYS A 78 -5.71 9.60 2.49
C LYS A 78 -4.19 9.43 2.39
N MET A 79 -3.52 9.20 3.51
CA MET A 79 -2.07 9.01 3.55
C MET A 79 -1.65 7.76 2.78
N ILE A 80 -2.33 6.63 2.98
CA ILE A 80 -2.08 5.38 2.27
C ILE A 80 -2.28 5.58 0.77
N LYS A 81 -3.37 6.25 0.35
CA LYS A 81 -3.60 6.58 -1.06
C LYS A 81 -2.42 7.33 -1.68
N GLN A 82 -1.89 8.33 -0.97
CA GLN A 82 -0.72 9.09 -1.43
C GLN A 82 0.55 8.23 -1.47
N LEU A 83 0.79 7.39 -0.45
CA LEU A 83 1.96 6.51 -0.37
C LEU A 83 2.00 5.46 -1.49
N VAL A 84 0.85 5.09 -2.05
CA VAL A 84 0.76 4.20 -3.23
C VAL A 84 0.64 4.96 -4.54
N ASN A 85 1.00 6.25 -4.56
CA ASN A 85 0.96 7.14 -5.73
C ASN A 85 -0.44 7.28 -6.35
N ASP A 86 -1.47 7.45 -5.52
CA ASP A 86 -2.89 7.55 -5.91
C ASP A 86 -3.47 6.31 -6.61
N ARG A 87 -2.74 5.19 -6.60
CA ARG A 87 -3.17 3.90 -7.18
C ARG A 87 -3.94 3.05 -6.17
N MET A 88 -4.92 3.68 -5.53
CA MET A 88 -5.89 3.01 -4.68
C MET A 88 -7.25 2.98 -5.37
N TYR A 89 -7.82 1.79 -5.50
CA TYR A 89 -9.05 1.53 -6.24
C TYR A 89 -10.10 0.89 -5.31
N PRO A 90 -11.40 1.15 -5.52
CA PRO A 90 -12.44 0.49 -4.75
C PRO A 90 -12.47 -1.01 -5.05
N LEU A 91 -12.78 -1.84 -4.04
CA LEU A 91 -12.97 -3.28 -4.22
C LEU A 91 -14.35 -3.58 -4.82
N THR A 92 -14.54 -3.14 -6.07
CA THR A 92 -15.70 -3.40 -6.94
C THR A 92 -15.21 -4.02 -8.25
N LEU A 93 -16.12 -4.52 -9.10
CA LEU A 93 -15.73 -5.05 -10.41
C LEU A 93 -15.00 -3.99 -11.25
N ASP A 94 -15.56 -2.78 -11.33
CA ASP A 94 -14.93 -1.66 -12.08
C ASP A 94 -13.58 -1.27 -11.49
N GLY A 95 -13.46 -1.23 -10.16
CA GLY A 95 -12.20 -0.89 -9.49
C GLY A 95 -11.12 -1.97 -9.66
N LEU A 96 -11.51 -3.25 -9.72
CA LEU A 96 -10.62 -4.35 -10.08
C LEU A 96 -10.13 -4.21 -11.51
N ASP A 97 -11.01 -3.90 -12.46
CA ASP A 97 -10.64 -3.69 -13.85
C ASP A 97 -9.64 -2.53 -14.00
N ASP A 98 -9.88 -1.41 -13.30
CA ASP A 98 -8.97 -0.26 -13.31
C ASP A 98 -7.63 -0.56 -12.64
N ALA A 99 -7.63 -1.28 -11.51
CA ALA A 99 -6.40 -1.74 -10.87
C ALA A 99 -5.59 -2.67 -11.79
N MET A 100 -6.24 -3.59 -12.48
CA MET A 100 -5.58 -4.51 -13.42
C MET A 100 -5.01 -3.78 -14.65
N ARG A 101 -5.70 -2.75 -15.14
CA ARG A 101 -5.18 -1.86 -16.19
C ARG A 101 -3.92 -1.15 -15.72
N GLU A 102 -3.94 -0.59 -14.51
CA GLU A 102 -2.77 0.09 -13.92
C GLU A 102 -1.57 -0.85 -13.75
N LEU A 103 -1.80 -2.04 -13.23
CA LEU A 103 -0.78 -3.08 -13.09
C LEU A 103 -0.23 -3.59 -14.42
N SER A 104 -0.94 -3.38 -15.53
CA SER A 104 -0.50 -3.78 -16.87
C SER A 104 0.27 -2.68 -17.61
N ARG A 105 0.31 -1.46 -17.06
CA ARG A 105 1.13 -0.38 -17.61
C ARG A 105 2.61 -0.71 -17.43
N LYS A 106 3.41 -0.33 -18.43
CA LYS A 106 4.88 -0.35 -18.30
C LYS A 106 5.28 0.80 -17.39
N HIS A 107 5.62 0.47 -16.15
CA HIS A 107 6.31 1.39 -15.27
C HIS A 107 7.78 1.40 -15.71
N GLY A 108 8.24 2.54 -16.21
CA GLY A 108 9.60 2.69 -16.75
C GLY A 108 10.67 2.40 -15.69
N ALA A 109 11.76 1.77 -16.14
CA ALA A 109 12.96 1.49 -15.34
C ALA A 109 13.74 2.77 -15.01
#